data_AF-A0A1G4I5V8-F1
#
_entry.id   AF-A0A1G4I5V8-F1
#
_cell.length_a   1.000
_cell.length_b   1.000
_cell.length_c   1.000
_cell.angle_alpha   90.00
_cell.angle_beta   90.00
_cell.angle_gamma   90.00
#
_symmetry.space_group_name_H-M   'P 1'
#
loop_
_entity.id
_entity.type
_entity.pdbx_description
1 polymer ?
#
loop_
_entity_poly.entity_id
_entity_poly.type
_entity_poly.pdbx_seq_one_letter_code
_entity_poly.pdbx_strand_id
1 'polypeptide(L)'
;MKATPRTLMQQLTLVLTFGLLTLKLTEAADSKRAIKKAAAQKVCDLAQELKEVTPYVAQTINKLAHRAVRLAYLQASLEQINARKSGGGLKALTDLALAAYTAKNAITSVLCSKAKVGAEESGVCALHAGRLEDFIFVFYQVNQEDSSKYRLKGGKTLPHTDLTCLSSKTALKPIQDAS
;
A
#
# COMPACT_ATOMS: atom_id res chain seq x y z
N MET A 1 -12.18 21.89 -7.96
CA MET A 1 -11.08 20.90 -7.93
C MET A 1 -11.21 19.99 -9.13
N LYS A 2 -10.34 20.11 -10.14
CA LYS A 2 -10.36 19.26 -11.34
C LYS A 2 -9.59 17.98 -11.03
N ALA A 3 -10.29 16.86 -10.89
CA ALA A 3 -9.67 15.55 -10.84
C ALA A 3 -8.94 15.27 -12.16
N THR A 4 -7.67 14.89 -12.09
CA THR A 4 -6.85 14.51 -13.23
C THR A 4 -7.37 13.18 -13.81
N PRO A 5 -7.46 13.03 -15.15
CA PRO A 5 -8.11 11.88 -15.79
C PRO A 5 -7.47 10.51 -15.49
N ARG A 6 -6.22 10.49 -14.98
CA ARG A 6 -5.53 9.25 -14.58
C ARG A 6 -6.08 8.61 -13.29
N THR A 7 -6.46 9.41 -12.29
CA THR A 7 -7.02 8.85 -11.03
C THR A 7 -8.44 8.32 -11.23
N LEU A 8 -9.21 8.95 -12.12
CA LEU A 8 -10.54 8.50 -12.51
C LEU A 8 -10.50 7.12 -13.19
N MET A 9 -9.54 6.91 -14.09
CA MET A 9 -9.40 5.63 -14.79
C MET A 9 -9.00 4.50 -13.82
N GLN A 10 -8.08 4.76 -12.88
CA GLN A 10 -7.61 3.75 -11.92
C GLN A 10 -8.68 3.37 -10.89
N GLN A 11 -9.47 4.35 -10.42
CA GLN A 11 -10.65 4.13 -9.58
C GLN A 11 -11.74 3.35 -10.33
N LEU A 12 -11.97 3.65 -11.62
CA LEU A 12 -12.91 2.91 -12.45
C LEU A 12 -12.49 1.44 -12.59
N THR A 13 -11.21 1.17 -12.86
CA THR A 13 -10.74 -0.21 -13.02
C THR A 13 -10.88 -1.01 -11.72
N LEU A 14 -10.66 -0.39 -10.57
CA LEU A 14 -10.78 -1.03 -9.26
C LEU A 14 -12.23 -1.33 -8.89
N VAL A 15 -13.16 -0.40 -9.17
CA VAL A 15 -14.60 -0.60 -8.99
C VAL A 15 -15.17 -1.62 -10.00
N LEU A 16 -14.69 -1.62 -11.25
CA LEU A 16 -15.10 -2.59 -12.27
C LEU A 16 -14.60 -4.00 -11.94
N THR A 17 -13.38 -4.14 -11.44
CA THR A 17 -12.86 -5.45 -11.00
C THR A 17 -13.59 -5.95 -9.75
N PHE A 18 -13.89 -5.08 -8.78
CA PHE A 18 -14.74 -5.44 -7.64
C PHE A 18 -16.18 -5.78 -8.05
N GLY A 19 -16.77 -5.02 -8.99
CA GLY A 19 -18.13 -5.24 -9.50
C GLY A 19 -18.26 -6.51 -10.33
N LEU A 20 -17.23 -6.86 -11.10
CA LEU A 20 -17.19 -8.13 -11.84
C LEU A 20 -16.98 -9.33 -10.90
N LEU A 21 -16.28 -9.14 -9.78
CA LEU A 21 -16.21 -10.14 -8.71
C LEU A 21 -17.59 -10.35 -8.08
N THR A 22 -18.35 -9.29 -7.76
CA THR A 22 -19.67 -9.42 -7.13
C THR A 22 -20.74 -10.01 -8.07
N LEU A 23 -20.71 -9.71 -9.37
CA LEU A 23 -21.64 -10.28 -10.36
C LEU A 23 -21.45 -11.80 -10.57
N LYS A 24 -20.24 -12.32 -10.39
CA LYS A 24 -19.99 -13.79 -10.43
C LYS A 24 -20.30 -14.50 -9.12
N LEU A 25 -20.53 -13.78 -8.02
CA LEU A 25 -20.97 -14.37 -6.76
C LEU A 25 -22.47 -14.71 -6.75
N THR A 26 -23.29 -14.01 -7.54
CA THR A 26 -24.75 -14.24 -7.57
C THR A 26 -25.14 -15.59 -8.19
N GLU A 27 -24.38 -16.12 -9.15
CA GLU A 27 -24.60 -17.48 -9.68
C GLU A 27 -24.12 -18.61 -8.73
N ALA A 28 -23.41 -18.27 -7.66
CA ALA A 28 -22.96 -19.23 -6.66
C ALA A 28 -23.97 -19.43 -5.50
N ALA A 29 -25.04 -18.63 -5.41
CA ALA A 29 -25.99 -18.68 -4.30
C ALA A 29 -26.90 -19.93 -4.33
N ASP A 30 -27.21 -20.47 -5.51
CA ASP A 30 -28.16 -21.60 -5.67
C ASP A 30 -27.55 -22.99 -5.47
N SER A 31 -26.23 -23.08 -5.39
CA SER A 31 -25.55 -24.32 -5.03
C SER A 31 -24.63 -24.02 -3.87
N LYS A 32 -24.81 -24.71 -2.73
CA LYS A 32 -23.99 -24.58 -1.51
C LYS A 32 -22.52 -24.99 -1.77
N ARG A 33 -21.85 -24.31 -2.70
CA ARG A 33 -20.52 -24.62 -3.20
C ARG A 33 -19.50 -23.96 -2.28
N ALA A 34 -18.56 -24.79 -1.81
CA ALA A 34 -17.39 -24.33 -1.11
C ALA A 34 -16.53 -23.41 -1.98
N ILE A 35 -15.89 -22.41 -1.36
CA ILE A 35 -14.85 -21.62 -2.00
C ILE A 35 -13.64 -22.54 -2.25
N LYS A 36 -13.11 -22.54 -3.48
CA LYS A 36 -11.92 -23.34 -3.82
C LYS A 36 -10.69 -22.77 -3.12
N LYS A 37 -9.77 -23.61 -2.63
CA LYS A 37 -8.47 -23.20 -2.05
C LYS A 37 -7.77 -22.12 -2.90
N ALA A 38 -7.70 -22.30 -4.21
CA ALA A 38 -7.06 -21.34 -5.10
C ALA A 38 -7.70 -19.94 -5.07
N ALA A 39 -9.03 -19.85 -4.95
CA ALA A 39 -9.72 -18.57 -4.83
C ALA A 39 -9.49 -17.93 -3.46
N ALA A 40 -9.54 -18.72 -2.38
CA ALA A 40 -9.21 -18.26 -1.03
C ALA A 40 -7.77 -17.75 -0.92
N GLN A 41 -6.83 -18.45 -1.57
CA GLN A 41 -5.43 -18.02 -1.64
C GLN A 41 -5.29 -16.66 -2.33
N LYS A 42 -6.02 -16.41 -3.43
CA LYS A 42 -5.99 -15.10 -4.10
C LYS A 42 -6.54 -13.96 -3.23
N VAL A 43 -7.49 -14.25 -2.36
CA VAL A 43 -7.97 -13.26 -1.37
C VAL A 43 -6.89 -12.97 -0.33
N CYS A 44 -6.20 -14.00 0.19
CA CYS A 44 -5.06 -13.80 1.10
C CYS A 44 -3.91 -13.04 0.42
N ASP A 45 -3.59 -13.34 -0.84
CA ASP A 45 -2.54 -12.65 -1.61
C ASP A 45 -2.87 -11.16 -1.73
N LEU A 46 -4.11 -10.82 -2.08
CA LEU A 46 -4.57 -9.43 -2.16
C LEU A 46 -4.52 -8.72 -0.80
N ALA A 47 -4.94 -9.40 0.28
CA ALA A 47 -4.85 -8.85 1.62
C ALA A 47 -3.39 -8.54 2.02
N GLN A 48 -2.44 -9.40 1.63
CA GLN A 48 -1.02 -9.15 1.85
C GLN A 48 -0.54 -7.95 1.03
N GLU A 49 -0.87 -7.86 -0.26
CA GLU A 49 -0.49 -6.70 -1.09
C GLU A 49 -1.02 -5.37 -0.51
N LEU A 50 -2.23 -5.36 0.03
CA LEU A 50 -2.80 -4.19 0.70
C LEU A 50 -2.04 -3.81 1.97
N LYS A 51 -1.49 -4.77 2.72
CA LYS A 51 -0.65 -4.51 3.90
C LYS A 51 0.69 -3.86 3.52
N GLU A 52 1.21 -4.11 2.33
CA GLU A 52 2.46 -3.50 1.84
C GLU A 52 2.34 -2.02 1.48
N VAL A 53 1.13 -1.48 1.39
CA VAL A 53 0.90 -0.06 1.06
C VAL A 53 1.48 0.87 2.13
N THR A 54 1.29 0.54 3.41
CA THR A 54 1.80 1.35 4.53
C THR A 54 3.32 1.52 4.51
N PRO A 55 4.14 0.43 4.50
CA PRO A 55 5.60 0.58 4.43
C PRO A 55 6.05 1.24 3.12
N TYR A 56 5.37 0.99 1.99
CA TYR A 56 5.66 1.66 0.72
C TYR A 56 5.49 3.19 0.81
N VAL A 57 4.37 3.65 1.37
CA VAL A 57 4.09 5.07 1.58
C VAL A 57 5.14 5.68 2.51
N ALA A 58 5.41 5.05 3.65
CA ALA A 58 6.40 5.53 4.61
C ALA A 58 7.78 5.68 3.97
N GLN A 59 8.25 4.66 3.23
CA GLN A 59 9.53 4.70 2.53
C GLN A 59 9.58 5.81 1.48
N THR A 60 8.48 6.03 0.75
CA THR A 60 8.39 7.06 -0.29
C THR A 60 8.45 8.46 0.30
N ILE A 61 7.71 8.72 1.39
CA ILE A 61 7.75 10.00 2.10
C ILE A 61 9.14 10.26 2.69
N ASN A 62 9.76 9.24 3.31
CA ASN A 62 11.09 9.36 3.86
C ASN A 62 12.15 9.69 2.78
N LYS A 63 12.08 9.02 1.62
CA LYS A 63 12.93 9.33 0.46
C LYS A 63 12.78 10.79 0.00
N LEU A 64 11.57 11.32 -0.03
CA LEU A 64 11.33 12.73 -0.39
C LEU A 64 11.88 13.69 0.65
N ALA A 65 11.66 13.42 1.95
CA ALA A 65 12.20 14.23 3.04
C ALA A 65 13.74 14.27 3.00
N HIS A 66 14.40 13.11 2.83
CA HIS A 66 15.85 13.04 2.69
C HIS A 66 16.39 13.81 1.49
N ARG A 67 15.68 13.80 0.35
CA ARG A 67 16.05 14.63 -0.82
C ARG A 67 15.99 16.12 -0.50
N ALA A 68 14.94 16.58 0.20
CA ALA A 68 14.83 17.98 0.61
C ALA A 68 15.98 18.39 1.54
N VAL A 69 16.36 17.53 2.50
CA VAL A 69 17.51 17.76 3.39
C VAL A 69 18.82 17.85 2.60
N ARG A 70 19.05 16.93 1.64
CA ARG A 70 20.24 16.96 0.78
C ARG A 70 20.32 18.23 -0.06
N LEU A 71 19.20 18.71 -0.60
CA LEU A 71 19.15 19.96 -1.36
C LEU A 71 19.44 21.18 -0.48
N ALA A 72 18.96 21.17 0.78
CA ALA A 72 19.29 22.23 1.74
C ALA A 72 20.78 22.28 2.05
N TYR A 73 21.41 21.11 2.27
CA TYR A 73 22.85 21.01 2.48
C TYR A 73 23.65 21.49 1.26
N LEU A 74 23.24 21.08 0.06
CA LEU A 74 23.86 21.50 -1.19
C LEU A 74 23.77 23.03 -1.37
N GLN A 75 22.59 23.60 -1.16
CA GLN A 75 22.38 25.05 -1.19
C GLN A 75 23.36 25.78 -0.27
N ALA A 76 23.40 25.39 1.01
CA ALA A 76 24.28 26.01 2.01
C ALA A 76 25.77 25.87 1.66
N SER A 77 26.17 24.70 1.14
CA SER A 77 27.54 24.45 0.71
C SER A 77 27.94 25.36 -0.46
N LEU A 78 27.07 25.52 -1.45
CA LEU A 78 27.30 26.39 -2.60
C LEU A 78 27.40 27.86 -2.20
N GLU A 79 26.51 28.32 -1.33
CA GLU A 79 26.53 29.68 -0.78
C GLU A 79 27.83 29.95 0.00
N GLN A 80 28.26 29.00 0.83
CA GLN A 80 29.50 29.10 1.60
C GLN A 80 30.74 29.15 0.71
N ILE A 81 30.82 28.28 -0.32
CA ILE A 81 31.93 28.28 -1.29
C ILE A 81 31.96 29.63 -2.02
N ASN A 82 30.80 30.13 -2.43
CA ASN A 82 30.71 31.38 -3.18
C ASN A 82 31.14 32.60 -2.34
N ALA A 83 30.75 32.63 -1.06
CA ALA A 83 31.10 33.70 -0.13
C ALA A 83 32.60 33.76 0.20
N ARG A 84 33.31 32.64 0.14
CA ARG A 84 34.76 32.55 0.42
C ARG A 84 35.64 32.91 -0.78
N LYS A 85 35.05 33.21 -1.94
CA LYS A 85 35.82 33.46 -3.16
C LYS A 85 36.30 34.92 -3.21
N SER A 86 37.62 35.13 -3.14
CA SER A 86 38.24 36.44 -3.36
C SER A 86 38.00 36.92 -4.79
N GLY A 87 37.49 38.15 -4.96
CA GLY A 87 37.26 38.77 -6.27
C GLY A 87 35.80 38.81 -6.75
N GLY A 88 34.83 38.49 -5.87
CA GLY A 88 33.39 38.52 -6.19
C GLY A 88 32.84 37.13 -6.51
N GLY A 89 31.61 36.86 -6.05
CA GLY A 89 30.97 35.56 -6.19
C GLY A 89 30.80 35.11 -7.66
N LEU A 90 30.98 33.81 -7.90
CA LEU A 90 30.66 33.16 -9.17
C LEU A 90 29.14 33.11 -9.36
N LYS A 91 28.64 33.79 -10.39
CA LYS A 91 27.22 33.73 -10.79
C LYS A 91 26.71 32.29 -10.93
N ALA A 92 27.51 31.39 -11.51
CA ALA A 92 27.15 29.98 -11.67
C ALA A 92 26.87 29.26 -10.34
N LEU A 93 27.60 29.59 -9.26
CA LEU A 93 27.34 29.01 -7.93
C LEU A 93 26.05 29.57 -7.32
N THR A 94 25.78 30.86 -7.52
CA THR A 94 24.53 31.50 -7.13
C THR A 94 23.33 30.86 -7.84
N ASP A 95 23.42 30.67 -9.16
CA ASP A 95 22.36 30.06 -9.97
C ASP A 95 22.11 28.61 -9.53
N LEU A 96 23.16 27.85 -9.22
CA LEU A 96 23.02 26.48 -8.73
C LEU A 96 22.43 26.41 -7.31
N ALA A 97 22.80 27.34 -6.43
CA ALA A 97 22.20 27.46 -5.09
C ALA A 97 20.70 27.80 -5.19
N LEU A 98 20.32 28.70 -6.10
CA LEU A 98 18.92 29.05 -6.36
C LEU A 98 18.14 27.85 -6.93
N ALA A 99 18.74 27.06 -7.81
CA ALA A 99 18.13 25.84 -8.33
C ALA A 99 17.90 24.81 -7.21
N ALA A 100 18.88 24.61 -6.32
CA ALA A 100 18.75 23.73 -5.16
C ALA A 100 17.65 24.20 -4.20
N TYR A 101 17.57 25.51 -3.94
CA TYR A 101 16.51 26.14 -3.14
C TYR A 101 15.12 25.90 -3.75
N THR A 102 14.98 26.15 -5.06
CA THR A 102 13.71 25.99 -5.77
C THR A 102 13.24 24.53 -5.75
N ALA A 103 14.15 23.59 -6.03
CA ALA A 103 13.85 22.16 -5.98
C ALA A 103 13.47 21.69 -4.57
N LYS A 104 14.16 22.18 -3.53
CA LYS A 104 13.82 21.90 -2.13
C LYS A 104 12.40 22.37 -1.82
N ASN A 105 12.06 23.61 -2.17
CA ASN A 105 10.75 24.19 -1.89
C ASN A 105 9.62 23.48 -2.65
N ALA A 106 9.87 23.05 -3.88
CA ALA A 106 8.92 22.23 -4.63
C ALA A 106 8.62 20.90 -3.90
N ILE A 107 9.62 20.26 -3.28
CA ILE A 107 9.40 19.05 -2.48
C ILE A 107 8.69 19.38 -1.17
N THR A 108 9.15 20.37 -0.41
CA THR A 108 8.60 20.66 0.93
C THR A 108 7.16 21.16 0.87
N SER A 109 6.80 21.92 -0.17
CA SER A 109 5.42 22.40 -0.38
C SER A 109 4.38 21.28 -0.53
N VAL A 110 4.78 20.11 -1.04
CA VAL A 110 3.87 18.97 -1.24
C VAL A 110 4.06 17.85 -0.22
N LEU A 111 5.14 17.88 0.57
CA LEU A 111 5.53 16.77 1.44
C LEU A 111 4.46 16.43 2.48
N CYS A 112 3.96 17.45 3.19
CA CYS A 112 2.92 17.26 4.22
C CYS A 112 1.61 16.74 3.62
N SER A 113 1.18 17.31 2.48
CA SER A 113 -0.02 16.85 1.77
C SER A 113 0.12 15.40 1.31
N LYS A 114 1.27 15.02 0.74
CA LYS A 114 1.52 13.63 0.32
C LYS A 114 1.59 12.68 1.50
N ALA A 115 2.18 13.09 2.62
CA ALA A 115 2.23 12.27 3.83
C ALA A 115 0.82 12.02 4.41
N LYS A 116 -0.01 13.06 4.46
CA LYS A 116 -1.41 12.96 4.90
C LYS A 116 -2.21 12.00 4.01
N VAL A 117 -2.24 12.25 2.70
CA VAL A 117 -2.97 11.39 1.75
C VAL A 117 -2.43 9.97 1.80
N GLY A 118 -1.10 9.80 1.86
CA GLY A 118 -0.49 8.48 1.99
C GLY A 118 -0.94 7.74 3.25
N ALA A 119 -1.03 8.42 4.40
CA ALA A 119 -1.50 7.82 5.65
C ALA A 119 -2.99 7.44 5.59
N GLU A 120 -3.84 8.31 5.01
CA GLU A 120 -5.27 8.03 4.81
C GLU A 120 -5.47 6.78 3.93
N GLU A 121 -4.82 6.73 2.76
CA GLU A 121 -4.91 5.60 1.83
C GLU A 121 -4.33 4.31 2.45
N SER A 122 -3.23 4.41 3.19
CA SER A 122 -2.65 3.27 3.91
C SER A 122 -3.64 2.72 4.95
N GLY A 123 -4.34 3.58 5.67
CA GLY A 123 -5.39 3.19 6.61
C GLY A 123 -6.56 2.46 5.93
N VAL A 124 -6.99 2.96 4.76
CA VAL A 124 -8.04 2.32 3.95
C VAL A 124 -7.58 0.93 3.47
N CYS A 125 -6.36 0.82 2.94
CA CYS A 125 -5.79 -0.47 2.53
C CYS A 125 -5.68 -1.45 3.70
N ALA A 126 -5.21 -1.02 4.87
CA ALA A 126 -5.12 -1.85 6.07
C ALA A 126 -6.49 -2.35 6.53
N LEU A 127 -7.52 -1.48 6.51
CA LEU A 127 -8.89 -1.86 6.83
C LEU A 127 -9.42 -2.93 5.84
N HIS A 128 -9.21 -2.73 4.54
CA HIS A 128 -9.63 -3.70 3.54
C HIS A 128 -8.89 -5.03 3.66
N ALA A 129 -7.58 -5.00 3.93
CA ALA A 129 -6.80 -6.21 4.20
C ALA A 129 -7.42 -7.01 5.35
N GLY A 130 -7.67 -6.36 6.50
CA GLY A 130 -8.30 -7.02 7.65
C GLY A 130 -9.65 -7.65 7.32
N ARG A 131 -10.51 -6.94 6.56
CA ARG A 131 -11.82 -7.48 6.15
C ARG A 131 -11.71 -8.69 5.22
N LEU A 132 -10.72 -8.73 4.33
CA LEU A 132 -10.48 -9.87 3.45
C LEU A 132 -9.96 -11.08 4.24
N GLU A 133 -9.11 -10.84 5.25
CA GLU A 133 -8.62 -11.89 6.14
C GLU A 133 -9.73 -12.45 7.02
N ASP A 134 -10.55 -11.60 7.63
CA ASP A 134 -11.73 -12.01 8.41
C ASP A 134 -12.70 -12.85 7.56
N PHE A 135 -12.93 -12.42 6.31
CA PHE A 135 -13.74 -13.19 5.38
C PHE A 135 -13.19 -14.61 5.19
N ILE A 136 -11.89 -14.78 4.95
CA ILE A 136 -11.29 -16.11 4.81
C ILE A 136 -11.30 -16.89 6.12
N PHE A 137 -11.06 -16.22 7.25
CA PHE A 137 -10.99 -16.84 8.56
C PHE A 137 -12.33 -17.41 9.02
N VAL A 138 -13.43 -16.69 8.81
CA VAL A 138 -14.78 -17.19 9.12
C VAL A 138 -15.06 -18.46 8.32
N PHE A 139 -14.75 -18.47 7.03
CA PHE A 139 -14.93 -19.67 6.20
C PHE A 139 -14.00 -20.81 6.62
N TYR A 140 -12.81 -20.50 7.13
CA TYR A 140 -11.88 -21.48 7.66
C TYR A 140 -12.40 -22.11 8.96
N GLN A 141 -12.90 -21.32 9.92
CA GLN A 141 -13.41 -21.83 11.19
C GLN A 141 -14.63 -22.73 11.02
N VAL A 142 -15.55 -22.37 10.12
CA VAL A 142 -16.73 -23.22 9.85
C VAL A 142 -16.34 -24.60 9.29
N ASN A 143 -15.16 -24.76 8.66
CA ASN A 143 -14.67 -26.08 8.23
C ASN A 143 -14.12 -26.95 9.35
N GLN A 144 -13.80 -26.35 10.50
CA GLN A 144 -13.22 -27.06 11.64
C GLN A 144 -14.30 -27.71 12.50
N GLU A 145 -15.54 -27.18 12.45
CA GLU A 145 -16.65 -27.62 13.29
C GLU A 145 -17.46 -28.80 12.71
N ASP A 146 -17.58 -28.94 11.38
CA ASP A 146 -18.38 -29.99 10.73
C ASP A 146 -17.57 -30.69 9.63
N SER A 147 -17.06 -31.89 9.91
CA SER A 147 -16.21 -32.69 8.99
C SER A 147 -16.93 -33.18 7.74
N SER A 148 -18.25 -32.99 7.65
CA SER A 148 -19.10 -33.37 6.52
C SER A 148 -19.45 -32.20 5.59
N LYS A 149 -19.29 -30.95 6.03
CA LYS A 149 -19.70 -29.74 5.29
C LYS A 149 -18.57 -28.72 5.18
N TYR A 150 -17.85 -28.78 4.07
CA TYR A 150 -16.77 -27.84 3.78
C TYR A 150 -17.29 -26.57 3.10
N ARG A 151 -16.94 -25.41 3.65
CA ARG A 151 -17.03 -24.07 3.07
C ARG A 151 -15.74 -23.63 2.36
N LEU A 152 -14.58 -24.25 2.65
CA LEU A 152 -13.35 -24.18 1.83
C LEU A 152 -12.97 -25.58 1.32
N LYS A 153 -12.81 -25.73 0.00
CA LYS A 153 -12.50 -27.03 -0.62
C LYS A 153 -11.01 -27.14 -0.98
N GLY A 154 -10.31 -28.00 -0.24
CA GLY A 154 -8.92 -28.42 -0.49
C GLY A 154 -8.75 -29.93 -0.79
N GLY A 155 -9.84 -30.68 -0.93
CA GLY A 155 -9.83 -32.14 -1.09
C GLY A 155 -10.04 -32.92 0.22
N LYS A 156 -9.66 -32.32 1.37
CA LYS A 156 -9.94 -32.71 2.77
C LYS A 156 -10.05 -31.43 3.63
N THR A 157 -10.16 -31.53 4.96
CA THR A 157 -9.98 -30.39 5.88
C THR A 157 -8.72 -29.63 5.52
N LEU A 158 -8.85 -28.33 5.24
CA LEU A 158 -7.76 -27.47 4.80
C LEU A 158 -6.88 -27.13 6.02
N PRO A 159 -5.58 -27.45 6.06
CA PRO A 159 -4.70 -27.00 7.13
C PRO A 159 -4.48 -25.48 7.05
N HIS A 160 -4.32 -24.79 8.19
CA HIS A 160 -4.02 -23.35 8.21
C HIS A 160 -2.81 -22.96 7.35
N THR A 161 -1.80 -23.84 7.21
CA THR A 161 -0.61 -23.62 6.38
C THR A 161 -0.89 -23.51 4.89
N ASP A 162 -2.09 -23.86 4.45
CA ASP A 162 -2.49 -23.81 3.04
C ASP A 162 -2.90 -22.41 2.57
N LEU A 163 -3.06 -21.46 3.48
CA LEU A 163 -3.47 -20.08 3.19
C LEU A 163 -2.50 -19.11 3.86
N THR A 164 -1.94 -18.20 3.08
CA THR A 164 -0.88 -17.27 3.53
C THR A 164 -1.34 -16.28 4.61
N CYS A 165 -2.63 -16.00 4.69
CA CYS A 165 -3.21 -15.07 5.65
C CYS A 165 -3.57 -15.70 7.01
N LEU A 166 -3.38 -17.02 7.18
CA LEU A 166 -3.58 -17.72 8.45
C LEU A 166 -2.23 -18.00 9.13
N SER A 167 -2.11 -17.70 10.42
CA SER A 167 -0.91 -18.04 11.21
C SER A 167 -1.06 -19.32 12.02
N SER A 168 -2.30 -19.64 12.41
CA SER A 168 -2.63 -20.85 13.14
C SER A 168 -4.07 -21.28 12.85
N LYS A 169 -4.54 -22.34 13.51
CA LYS A 169 -5.95 -22.75 13.44
C LYS A 169 -6.91 -21.72 14.03
N THR A 170 -6.43 -20.77 14.82
CA THR A 170 -7.24 -19.81 15.58
C THR A 170 -6.81 -18.35 15.39
N ALA A 171 -5.79 -18.10 14.56
CA ALA A 171 -5.23 -16.76 14.40
C ALA A 171 -4.93 -16.41 12.95
N LEU A 172 -5.18 -15.14 12.63
CA LEU A 172 -4.72 -14.48 11.40
C LEU A 172 -3.23 -14.18 11.48
N LYS A 173 -2.60 -13.96 10.33
CA LYS A 173 -1.20 -13.56 10.29
C LYS A 173 -1.06 -12.08 10.69
N PRO A 174 -0.19 -11.76 11.67
CA PRO A 174 0.01 -10.37 12.06
C PRO A 174 0.56 -9.55 10.90
N ILE A 175 0.32 -8.25 10.94
CA ILE A 175 1.03 -7.31 10.08
C ILE A 175 2.52 -7.46 10.43
N GLN A 176 3.36 -7.74 9.43
CA GLN A 176 4.79 -7.78 9.67
C GLN A 176 5.24 -6.36 9.99
N ASP A 177 5.83 -6.18 11.18
CA ASP A 177 6.40 -4.90 11.57
C ASP A 177 7.48 -4.52 10.56
N ALA A 178 7.38 -3.30 10.02
CA ALA A 178 8.39 -2.75 9.13
C ALA A 178 9.67 -2.47 9.95
N SER A 179 10.51 -3.49 10.08
CA SER A 179 11.89 -3.39 10.61
C SER A 179 12.81 -2.73 9.59
#